data_AF-A0A8C5XKK8-F1
#
_entry.id   AF-A0A8C5XKK8-F1
#
_cell.length_a   1.000
_cell.length_b   1.000
_cell.length_c   1.000
_cell.angle_alpha   90.00
_cell.angle_beta   90.00
_cell.angle_gamma   90.00
#
_symmetry.space_group_name_H-M   'P 1'
#
loop_
_entity.id
_entity.type
_entity.pdbx_description
1 polymer ?
#
loop_
_entity_poly.entity_id
_entity_poly.type
_entity_poly.pdbx_seq_one_letter_code
_entity_poly.pdbx_strand_id
1 'polypeptide(L)'
;MCKFPGGHATGSICHKHSGKFMEHEKMTVFFTTLRNHWKKTTAGLCLLTWGGHWLYGKHCDNLLRRAACQEAQVFGNQLIPPNTQVKKATVFLNPAACKGKARTLFEKNAAPILHLSGMDVTIIKTDYEGQAKKLLELMESTDVIIVAGGDGTLQEDVTGVLRRTDEATFSKIPIGFIPLGQTSSLSHTLFAKSGNKVQHITDAALAIVKGETVPLDVLQIKGEKEQPVFAMTGLLWGSFRDAGVRVSNYWYLGPLKTKAAHFFSTLKEWPQTHHASISYTGPTERSPSEPEETSPRPSLYRRILRRLASFWAQPQDAPSQEVSPEVWKEVQLSTIELSITTRNRDFITIGSKKGERPKPHARAPRLQASQCALLLPEGTEGSFSMTVRREQGLQSTAQ
;
A
#
# COMPACT_ATOMS: atom_id res chain seq x y z
N MET A 1 45.74 -5.04 -102.33
CA MET A 1 45.67 -6.36 -101.66
C MET A 1 45.58 -6.09 -100.16
N CYS A 2 44.59 -6.46 -99.36
CA CYS A 2 43.44 -7.37 -99.49
C CYS A 2 42.34 -6.96 -98.47
N LYS A 3 41.08 -7.06 -98.92
CA LYS A 3 39.84 -7.57 -98.26
C LYS A 3 39.43 -7.12 -96.83
N PHE A 4 38.24 -6.47 -96.79
CA PHE A 4 37.15 -6.49 -95.78
C PHE A 4 36.61 -7.91 -95.48
N PRO A 5 35.55 -8.17 -94.63
CA PRO A 5 34.73 -7.32 -93.72
C PRO A 5 34.60 -7.94 -92.29
N GLY A 6 34.07 -7.32 -91.23
CA GLY A 6 32.68 -6.90 -90.96
C GLY A 6 32.21 -7.48 -89.60
N GLY A 7 31.39 -6.76 -88.82
CA GLY A 7 30.72 -7.37 -87.65
C GLY A 7 30.31 -6.44 -86.51
N HIS A 8 29.16 -5.79 -86.68
CA HIS A 8 28.13 -5.35 -85.72
C HIS A 8 28.41 -5.09 -84.23
N ALA A 9 27.81 -3.96 -83.80
CA ALA A 9 27.59 -3.48 -82.44
C ALA A 9 26.92 -4.49 -81.50
N THR A 10 27.23 -4.39 -80.21
CA THR A 10 26.26 -4.25 -79.11
C THR A 10 27.01 -3.94 -77.82
N GLY A 11 26.71 -2.79 -77.21
CA GLY A 11 27.11 -2.51 -75.84
C GLY A 11 26.40 -3.50 -74.91
N SER A 12 27.15 -4.06 -73.95
CA SER A 12 26.52 -4.74 -72.82
C SER A 12 27.25 -4.44 -71.53
N ILE A 13 26.46 -3.83 -70.66
CA ILE A 13 26.66 -3.48 -69.26
C ILE A 13 27.35 -4.63 -68.51
N CYS A 14 28.62 -4.46 -68.16
CA CYS A 14 29.35 -5.41 -67.33
C CYS A 14 29.92 -4.71 -66.08
N HIS A 15 29.04 -4.13 -65.25
CA HIS A 15 29.43 -3.54 -63.97
C HIS A 15 28.39 -3.73 -62.85
N LYS A 16 27.64 -4.86 -62.86
CA LYS A 16 26.61 -5.12 -61.82
C LYS A 16 26.64 -6.51 -61.16
N HIS A 17 27.57 -7.40 -61.51
CA HIS A 17 27.56 -8.80 -61.02
C HIS A 17 28.56 -9.13 -59.90
N SER A 18 29.58 -8.31 -59.64
CA SER A 18 30.58 -8.59 -58.59
C SER A 18 30.05 -8.36 -57.16
N GLY A 19 29.17 -7.38 -56.95
CA GLY A 19 28.60 -7.10 -55.62
C GLY A 19 27.67 -8.21 -55.10
N LYS A 20 26.90 -8.86 -55.98
CA LYS A 20 25.98 -9.94 -55.60
C LYS A 20 26.69 -11.24 -55.21
N PHE A 21 27.83 -11.54 -55.82
CA PHE A 21 28.58 -12.77 -55.54
C PHE A 21 29.27 -12.71 -54.17
N MET A 22 29.84 -11.55 -53.85
CA MET A 22 30.51 -11.31 -52.56
C MET A 22 29.53 -11.28 -51.37
N GLU A 23 28.28 -10.84 -51.57
CA GLU A 23 27.23 -10.97 -50.54
C GLU A 23 26.80 -12.42 -50.34
N HIS A 24 26.68 -13.21 -51.41
CA HIS A 24 26.29 -14.61 -51.32
C HIS A 24 27.34 -15.44 -50.57
N GLU A 25 28.62 -15.17 -50.78
CA GLU A 25 29.72 -15.86 -50.09
C GLU A 25 29.77 -15.48 -48.59
N LYS A 26 29.61 -14.20 -48.26
CA LYS A 26 29.50 -13.71 -46.86
C LYS A 26 28.32 -14.34 -46.13
N MET A 27 27.16 -14.44 -46.79
CA MET A 27 25.97 -15.08 -46.23
C MET A 27 26.20 -16.58 -45.99
N THR A 28 26.86 -17.27 -46.93
CA THR A 28 27.14 -18.71 -46.80
C THR A 28 28.13 -19.01 -45.66
N VAL A 29 29.17 -18.18 -45.51
CA VAL A 29 30.13 -18.26 -44.39
C VAL A 29 29.43 -17.94 -43.06
N PHE A 30 28.50 -16.98 -43.04
CA PHE A 30 27.69 -16.66 -41.87
C PHE A 30 26.80 -17.84 -41.44
N PHE A 31 26.07 -18.46 -42.39
CA PHE A 31 25.23 -19.63 -42.10
C PHE A 31 26.03 -20.86 -41.63
N THR A 32 27.20 -21.13 -42.23
CA THR A 32 28.08 -22.24 -41.80
C THR A 32 28.67 -21.99 -40.41
N THR A 33 29.04 -20.75 -40.10
CA THR A 33 29.50 -20.35 -38.76
C THR A 33 28.38 -20.47 -37.71
N LEU A 34 27.15 -20.07 -38.04
CA LEU A 34 25.96 -20.26 -37.20
C LEU A 34 25.71 -21.74 -36.87
N ARG A 35 25.87 -22.62 -37.88
CA ARG A 35 25.71 -24.07 -37.74
C ARG A 35 26.80 -24.71 -36.88
N ASN A 36 28.05 -24.32 -37.09
CA ASN A 36 29.21 -24.85 -36.34
C ASN A 36 29.22 -24.43 -34.87
N HIS A 37 28.55 -23.32 -34.52
CA HIS A 37 28.43 -22.82 -33.16
C HIS A 37 26.98 -22.67 -32.70
N TRP A 38 26.10 -23.60 -33.08
CA TRP A 38 24.66 -23.54 -32.77
C TRP A 38 24.36 -23.26 -31.28
N LYS A 39 25.12 -23.84 -30.34
CA LYS A 39 24.98 -23.57 -28.89
C LYS A 39 25.28 -22.11 -28.52
N LYS A 40 26.31 -21.49 -29.12
CA LYS A 40 26.68 -20.08 -28.89
C LYS A 40 25.67 -19.13 -29.52
N THR A 41 25.19 -19.46 -30.73
CA THR A 41 24.17 -18.69 -31.43
C THR A 41 22.84 -18.68 -30.65
N THR A 42 22.38 -19.84 -30.17
CA THR A 42 21.16 -19.93 -29.37
C THR A 42 21.28 -19.15 -28.07
N ALA A 43 22.42 -19.26 -27.37
CA ALA A 43 22.68 -18.48 -26.16
C ALA A 43 22.67 -16.96 -26.45
N GLY A 44 23.31 -16.53 -27.54
CA GLY A 44 23.30 -15.14 -27.99
C GLY A 44 21.89 -14.63 -28.31
N LEU A 45 21.08 -15.43 -29.01
CA LEU A 45 19.70 -15.08 -29.32
C LEU A 45 18.85 -14.96 -28.04
N CYS A 46 18.97 -15.90 -27.10
CA CYS A 46 18.28 -15.82 -25.80
C CYS A 46 18.68 -14.57 -24.99
N LEU A 47 19.96 -14.19 -25.02
CA LEU A 47 20.42 -12.97 -24.34
C LEU A 47 19.90 -11.70 -25.03
N LEU A 48 19.84 -11.67 -26.36
CA LEU A 48 19.29 -10.54 -27.11
C LEU A 48 17.78 -10.40 -26.90
N THR A 49 17.02 -11.49 -26.91
CA THR A 49 15.57 -11.44 -26.65
C THR A 49 15.27 -11.01 -25.22
N TRP A 50 16.01 -11.56 -24.23
CA TRP A 50 15.88 -11.15 -22.84
C TRP A 50 16.29 -9.68 -22.62
N GLY A 51 17.43 -9.26 -23.16
CA GLY A 51 17.92 -7.89 -23.06
C GLY A 51 17.02 -6.88 -23.76
N GLY A 52 16.48 -7.25 -24.93
CA GLY A 52 15.48 -6.46 -25.66
C GLY A 52 14.19 -6.30 -24.86
N HIS A 53 13.67 -7.38 -24.26
CA HIS A 53 12.49 -7.31 -23.39
C HIS A 53 12.74 -6.43 -22.15
N TRP A 54 13.89 -6.57 -21.49
CA TRP A 54 14.26 -5.73 -20.35
C TRP A 54 14.36 -4.25 -20.73
N LEU A 55 15.00 -3.94 -21.86
CA LEU A 55 15.14 -2.57 -22.35
C LEU A 55 13.79 -1.96 -22.73
N TYR A 56 12.93 -2.75 -23.38
CA TYR A 56 11.57 -2.36 -23.71
C TYR A 56 10.77 -2.02 -22.43
N GLY A 57 10.84 -2.88 -21.40
CA GLY A 57 10.22 -2.60 -20.11
C GLY A 57 10.69 -1.28 -19.50
N LYS A 58 12.01 -1.03 -19.51
CA LYS A 58 12.58 0.24 -19.02
C LYS A 58 12.12 1.46 -19.83
N HIS A 59 11.97 1.31 -21.14
CA HIS A 59 11.44 2.35 -22.02
C HIS A 59 9.97 2.66 -21.69
N CYS A 60 9.13 1.63 -21.56
CA CYS A 60 7.74 1.76 -21.15
C CYS A 60 7.60 2.45 -19.78
N ASP A 61 8.43 2.09 -18.80
CA ASP A 61 8.43 2.75 -17.50
C ASP A 61 8.77 4.25 -17.62
N ASN A 62 9.68 4.63 -18.52
CA ASN A 62 10.02 6.03 -18.75
C ASN A 62 8.89 6.79 -19.45
N LEU A 63 8.17 6.15 -20.38
CA LEU A 63 6.98 6.73 -21.00
C LEU A 63 5.90 7.00 -19.96
N LEU A 64 5.64 6.06 -19.05
CA LEU A 64 4.68 6.23 -17.96
C LEU A 64 5.07 7.40 -17.04
N ARG A 65 6.34 7.50 -16.63
CA ARG A 65 6.83 8.64 -15.83
C ARG A 65 6.64 9.97 -16.55
N ARG A 66 6.94 10.02 -17.85
CA ARG A 66 6.79 11.23 -18.65
C ARG A 66 5.32 11.66 -18.73
N ALA A 67 4.42 10.73 -19.03
CA ALA A 67 2.99 11.00 -19.09
C ALA A 67 2.45 11.52 -17.75
N ALA A 68 2.81 10.87 -16.65
CA ALA A 68 2.40 11.30 -15.31
C ALA A 68 2.96 12.69 -14.93
N CYS A 69 4.20 13.00 -15.30
CA CYS A 69 4.79 14.32 -15.07
C CYS A 69 4.11 15.41 -15.92
N GLN A 70 3.74 15.10 -17.17
CA GLN A 70 2.99 16.03 -18.02
C GLN A 70 1.62 16.33 -17.42
N GLU A 71 0.92 15.31 -16.91
CA GLU A 71 -0.36 15.50 -16.23
C GLU A 71 -0.20 16.34 -14.96
N ALA A 72 0.80 16.03 -14.12
CA ALA A 72 1.12 16.81 -12.92
C ALA A 72 1.46 18.27 -13.21
N GLN A 73 2.19 18.53 -14.31
CA GLN A 73 2.54 19.87 -14.74
C GLN A 73 1.30 20.70 -15.13
N VAL A 74 0.27 20.07 -15.69
CA VAL A 74 -1.01 20.76 -15.97
C VAL A 74 -1.65 21.27 -14.67
N PHE A 75 -1.53 20.53 -13.56
CA PHE A 75 -1.99 20.98 -12.25
C PHE A 75 -1.11 22.12 -11.69
N GLY A 76 0.21 22.03 -11.82
CA GLY A 76 1.12 23.08 -11.34
C GLY A 76 1.04 24.41 -12.11
N ASN A 77 0.61 24.37 -13.37
CA ASN A 77 0.44 25.58 -14.20
C ASN A 77 -0.87 26.34 -13.90
N GLN A 78 -1.68 25.89 -12.93
CA GLN A 78 -2.90 26.58 -12.53
C GLN A 78 -2.57 27.88 -11.79
N LEU A 79 -3.28 28.96 -12.13
CA LEU A 79 -3.08 30.27 -11.52
C LEU A 79 -3.73 30.32 -10.14
N ILE A 80 -2.99 30.83 -9.16
CA ILE A 80 -3.46 31.02 -7.78
C ILE A 80 -3.53 32.52 -7.50
N PRO A 81 -4.59 33.04 -6.84
CA PRO A 81 -4.64 34.43 -6.41
C PRO A 81 -3.46 34.76 -5.47
N PRO A 82 -2.92 35.99 -5.51
CA PRO A 82 -1.74 36.35 -4.71
C PRO A 82 -1.97 36.28 -3.18
N ASN A 83 -3.24 36.30 -2.75
CA ASN A 83 -3.61 36.22 -1.33
C ASN A 83 -3.76 34.78 -0.81
N THR A 84 -3.75 33.77 -1.69
CA THR A 84 -3.94 32.37 -1.33
C THR A 84 -2.57 31.71 -1.16
N GLN A 85 -2.36 31.02 -0.03
CA GLN A 85 -1.13 30.28 0.20
C GLN A 85 -1.10 28.97 -0.60
N VAL A 86 0.10 28.54 -0.97
CA VAL A 86 0.32 27.22 -1.58
C VAL A 86 0.03 26.12 -0.57
N LYS A 87 -0.53 25.00 -1.04
CA LYS A 87 -0.81 23.84 -0.20
C LYS A 87 0.51 23.23 0.29
N LYS A 88 0.59 22.98 1.59
CA LYS A 88 1.75 22.35 2.24
C LYS A 88 1.54 20.85 2.38
N ALA A 89 2.44 20.07 1.79
CA ALA A 89 2.43 18.62 1.85
C ALA A 89 3.66 18.10 2.61
N THR A 90 3.45 17.27 3.62
CA THR A 90 4.55 16.62 4.36
C THR A 90 4.60 15.14 4.03
N VAL A 91 5.75 14.68 3.52
CA VAL A 91 5.96 13.30 3.09
C VAL A 91 6.77 12.54 4.12
N PHE A 92 6.22 11.47 4.68
CA PHE A 92 6.93 10.50 5.52
C PHE A 92 7.41 9.34 4.66
N LEU A 93 8.72 9.28 4.43
CA LEU A 93 9.36 8.25 3.61
C LEU A 93 10.11 7.27 4.49
N ASN A 94 9.79 5.98 4.39
CA ASN A 94 10.57 4.89 4.97
C ASN A 94 11.59 4.36 3.94
N PRO A 95 12.89 4.71 4.03
CA PRO A 95 13.90 4.29 3.06
C PRO A 95 14.18 2.78 3.11
N ALA A 96 14.04 2.15 4.28
CA ALA A 96 14.29 0.73 4.51
C ALA A 96 13.23 -0.18 3.88
N ALA A 97 12.05 0.38 3.54
CA ALA A 97 10.98 -0.37 2.89
C ALA A 97 11.42 -0.99 1.55
N CYS A 98 10.76 -2.10 1.18
CA CYS A 98 11.04 -2.86 -0.05
C CYS A 98 12.54 -3.25 -0.19
N LYS A 99 13.16 -3.72 0.89
CA LYS A 99 14.57 -4.13 0.94
C LYS A 99 15.53 -2.96 0.61
N GLY A 100 15.26 -1.78 1.19
CA GLY A 100 16.11 -0.58 1.00
C GLY A 100 15.96 0.13 -0.35
N LYS A 101 15.02 -0.28 -1.21
CA LYS A 101 14.83 0.33 -2.54
C LYS A 101 13.81 1.48 -2.55
N ALA A 102 13.04 1.64 -1.48
CA ALA A 102 11.94 2.60 -1.40
C ALA A 102 12.38 4.04 -1.73
N ARG A 103 13.51 4.50 -1.20
CA ARG A 103 14.05 5.83 -1.50
C ARG A 103 14.22 6.08 -3.00
N THR A 104 14.93 5.17 -3.68
CA THR A 104 15.18 5.31 -5.13
C THR A 104 13.92 5.19 -5.96
N LEU A 105 12.95 4.38 -5.51
CA LEU A 105 11.64 4.25 -6.17
C LEU A 105 10.81 5.52 -6.01
N PHE A 106 10.81 6.12 -4.82
CA PHE A 106 10.11 7.37 -4.55
C PHE A 106 10.70 8.53 -5.36
N GLU A 107 12.01 8.74 -5.24
CA GLU A 107 12.74 9.83 -5.93
C GLU A 107 12.57 9.77 -7.45
N LYS A 108 12.46 8.56 -8.04
CA LYS A 108 12.30 8.40 -9.50
C LYS A 108 10.87 8.46 -10.02
N ASN A 109 9.90 7.99 -9.23
CA ASN A 109 8.54 7.75 -9.74
C ASN A 109 7.51 8.74 -9.17
N ALA A 110 7.67 9.21 -7.94
CA ALA A 110 6.65 10.02 -7.25
C ALA A 110 7.12 11.45 -6.95
N ALA A 111 8.38 11.64 -6.52
CA ALA A 111 8.89 12.96 -6.16
C ALA A 111 8.74 14.02 -7.29
N PRO A 112 9.01 13.72 -8.57
CA PRO A 112 8.82 14.70 -9.65
C PRO A 112 7.36 15.13 -9.80
N ILE A 113 6.41 14.18 -9.65
CA ILE A 113 4.97 14.46 -9.75
C ILE A 113 4.54 15.43 -8.65
N LEU A 114 4.99 15.20 -7.42
CA LEU A 114 4.67 16.07 -6.29
C LEU A 114 5.26 17.47 -6.45
N HIS A 115 6.52 17.60 -6.87
CA HIS A 115 7.13 18.92 -7.08
C HIS A 115 6.52 19.70 -8.26
N LEU A 116 6.08 19.02 -9.31
CA LEU A 116 5.42 19.65 -10.46
C LEU A 116 3.98 20.09 -10.18
N SER A 117 3.37 19.60 -9.09
CA SER A 117 1.96 19.89 -8.76
C SER A 117 1.71 21.29 -8.18
N GLY A 118 2.76 22.06 -7.86
CA GLY A 118 2.62 23.38 -7.23
C GLY A 118 2.37 23.36 -5.72
N MET A 119 2.59 22.22 -5.06
CA MET A 119 2.57 22.10 -3.59
C MET A 119 3.95 22.40 -2.98
N ASP A 120 3.96 22.92 -1.76
CA ASP A 120 5.18 23.01 -0.94
C ASP A 120 5.42 21.65 -0.26
N VAL A 121 6.36 20.87 -0.81
CA VAL A 121 6.58 19.47 -0.44
C VAL A 121 7.80 19.34 0.47
N THR A 122 7.56 19.00 1.74
CA THR A 122 8.62 18.69 2.71
C THR A 122 8.77 17.17 2.86
N ILE A 123 9.96 16.63 2.53
CA ILE A 123 10.22 15.18 2.61
C ILE A 123 11.01 14.85 3.88
N ILE A 124 10.40 14.06 4.75
CA ILE A 124 10.97 13.57 6.00
C ILE A 124 11.30 12.09 5.84
N LYS A 125 12.54 11.72 6.13
CA LYS A 125 12.99 10.32 6.10
C LYS A 125 12.93 9.76 7.51
N THR A 126 12.34 8.58 7.64
CA THR A 126 12.30 7.84 8.91
C THR A 126 13.50 6.91 8.99
N ASP A 127 14.28 7.01 10.06
CA ASP A 127 15.46 6.19 10.32
C ASP A 127 15.10 4.89 11.04
N TYR A 128 14.11 4.93 11.94
CA TYR A 128 13.69 3.79 12.73
C TYR A 128 12.17 3.74 12.97
N GLU A 129 11.72 2.57 13.41
CA GLU A 129 10.33 2.28 13.74
C GLU A 129 9.77 3.20 14.84
N GLY A 130 8.59 3.78 14.60
CA GLY A 130 7.93 4.69 15.54
C GLY A 130 8.49 6.12 15.56
N GLN A 131 9.53 6.44 14.78
CA GLN A 131 9.99 7.82 14.62
C GLN A 131 8.92 8.70 13.96
N ALA A 132 8.26 8.18 12.92
CA ALA A 132 7.22 8.89 12.18
C ALA A 132 6.05 9.27 13.10
N LYS A 133 5.62 8.31 13.94
CA LYS A 133 4.63 8.51 14.99
C LYS A 133 4.99 9.64 15.96
N LYS A 134 6.21 9.62 16.53
CA LYS A 134 6.68 10.67 17.45
C LYS A 134 6.74 12.05 16.77
N LEU A 135 7.17 12.08 15.51
CA LEU A 135 7.26 13.33 14.78
C LEU A 135 5.88 13.88 14.44
N LEU A 136 4.94 13.01 14.05
CA LEU A 136 3.55 13.37 13.81
C LEU A 136 2.84 13.86 15.05
N GLU A 137 3.17 13.33 16.24
CA GLU A 137 2.65 13.84 17.52
C GLU A 137 3.11 15.28 17.81
N LEU A 138 4.27 15.69 17.29
CA LEU A 138 4.87 17.03 17.50
C LEU A 138 4.71 17.98 16.30
N MET A 139 4.25 17.47 15.16
CA MET A 139 4.17 18.22 13.91
C MET A 139 3.14 19.36 14.00
N GLU A 140 3.43 20.48 13.34
CA GLU A 140 2.50 21.57 13.13
C GLU A 140 1.42 21.21 12.09
N SER A 141 0.41 22.07 11.94
CA SER A 141 -0.67 21.88 10.98
C SER A 141 -0.15 21.91 9.54
N THR A 142 -0.49 20.88 8.77
CA THR A 142 -0.19 20.74 7.34
C THR A 142 -1.49 20.48 6.57
N ASP A 143 -1.52 20.80 5.27
CA ASP A 143 -2.74 20.61 4.48
C ASP A 143 -2.90 19.16 4.02
N VAL A 144 -1.79 18.46 3.77
CA VAL A 144 -1.76 17.06 3.31
C VAL A 144 -0.60 16.31 3.95
N ILE A 145 -0.87 15.10 4.44
CA ILE A 145 0.15 14.16 4.92
C ILE A 145 0.29 13.06 3.88
N ILE A 146 1.50 12.77 3.42
CA ILE A 146 1.76 11.74 2.41
C ILE A 146 2.66 10.67 3.02
N VAL A 147 2.22 9.42 3.00
CA VAL A 147 2.98 8.29 3.52
C VAL A 147 3.55 7.48 2.37
N ALA A 148 4.87 7.40 2.30
CA ALA A 148 5.61 6.68 1.27
C ALA A 148 6.31 5.46 1.87
N GLY A 149 5.66 4.29 1.78
CA GLY A 149 6.12 3.09 2.47
C GLY A 149 5.29 1.84 2.20
N GLY A 150 5.26 0.94 3.17
CA GLY A 150 4.32 -0.18 3.22
C GLY A 150 3.21 0.06 4.23
N ASP A 151 2.30 -0.89 4.37
CA ASP A 151 1.17 -0.80 5.30
C ASP A 151 1.60 -0.53 6.76
N GLY A 152 2.77 -1.04 7.17
CA GLY A 152 3.30 -0.78 8.52
C GLY A 152 3.66 0.68 8.78
N THR A 153 4.22 1.38 7.80
CA THR A 153 4.54 2.83 7.92
C THR A 153 3.25 3.65 7.90
N LEU A 154 2.27 3.29 7.07
CA LEU A 154 0.97 3.93 7.10
C LEU A 154 0.27 3.75 8.46
N GLN A 155 0.37 2.57 9.06
CA GLN A 155 -0.18 2.32 10.39
C GLN A 155 0.50 3.19 11.47
N GLU A 156 1.81 3.38 11.40
CA GLU A 156 2.54 4.28 12.30
C GLU A 156 2.03 5.71 12.22
N ASP A 157 1.85 6.18 10.99
CA ASP A 157 1.50 7.57 10.73
C ASP A 157 0.06 7.85 11.16
N VAL A 158 -0.88 6.96 10.80
CA VAL A 158 -2.28 7.04 11.26
C VAL A 158 -2.35 6.94 12.78
N THR A 159 -1.57 6.05 13.39
CA THR A 159 -1.52 5.94 14.86
C THR A 159 -0.95 7.21 15.49
N GLY A 160 0.06 7.85 14.89
CA GLY A 160 0.61 9.12 15.36
C GLY A 160 -0.41 10.25 15.28
N VAL A 161 -1.16 10.32 14.18
CA VAL A 161 -2.22 11.31 13.98
C VAL A 161 -3.37 11.14 14.98
N LEU A 162 -3.89 9.93 15.13
CA LEU A 162 -5.06 9.65 15.98
C LEU A 162 -4.75 9.60 17.49
N ARG A 163 -3.47 9.63 17.88
CA ARG A 163 -3.06 9.75 19.30
C ARG A 163 -2.90 11.18 19.77
N ARG A 164 -2.96 12.17 18.86
CA ARG A 164 -2.82 13.57 19.22
C ARG A 164 -3.99 14.03 20.08
N THR A 165 -3.73 14.97 20.98
CA THR A 165 -4.80 15.65 21.75
C THR A 165 -5.75 16.41 20.84
N ASP A 166 -5.25 16.91 19.70
CA ASP A 166 -6.00 17.69 18.72
C ASP A 166 -6.56 16.82 17.57
N GLU A 167 -6.91 15.57 17.88
CA GLU A 167 -7.39 14.55 16.93
C GLU A 167 -8.48 15.10 15.99
N ALA A 168 -9.47 15.82 16.52
CA ALA A 168 -10.63 16.29 15.76
C ALA A 168 -10.28 17.22 14.59
N THR A 169 -9.11 17.87 14.63
CA THR A 169 -8.62 18.72 13.54
C THR A 169 -7.76 17.92 12.57
N PHE A 170 -6.86 17.07 13.10
CA PHE A 170 -5.93 16.30 12.28
C PHE A 170 -6.59 15.12 11.56
N SER A 171 -7.68 14.57 12.08
CA SER A 171 -8.47 13.53 11.41
C SER A 171 -9.15 14.04 10.13
N LYS A 172 -9.32 15.36 10.00
CA LYS A 172 -9.86 16.02 8.80
C LYS A 172 -8.78 16.25 7.72
N ILE A 173 -7.49 16.14 8.07
CA ILE A 173 -6.39 16.31 7.13
C ILE A 173 -6.31 15.06 6.24
N PRO A 174 -6.36 15.19 4.91
CA PRO A 174 -6.25 14.05 4.01
C PRO A 174 -4.87 13.40 4.09
N ILE A 175 -4.86 12.07 4.22
CA ILE A 175 -3.65 11.24 4.20
C ILE A 175 -3.53 10.55 2.85
N GLY A 176 -2.50 10.92 2.08
CA GLY A 176 -2.13 10.26 0.83
C GLY A 176 -1.23 9.05 1.08
N PHE A 177 -1.43 7.96 0.34
CA PHE A 177 -0.62 6.74 0.47
C PHE A 177 0.10 6.40 -0.84
N ILE A 178 1.42 6.29 -0.79
CA ILE A 178 2.27 5.86 -1.91
C ILE A 178 2.83 4.46 -1.60
N PRO A 179 2.32 3.40 -2.25
CA PRO A 179 2.69 2.02 -1.95
C PRO A 179 4.08 1.67 -2.52
N LEU A 180 5.11 1.81 -1.69
CA LEU A 180 6.49 1.44 -2.04
C LEU A 180 6.84 0.00 -1.66
N GLY A 181 6.01 -0.65 -0.85
CA GLY A 181 6.13 -2.05 -0.40
C GLY A 181 6.22 -3.08 -1.54
N GLN A 182 6.50 -4.34 -1.17
CA GLN A 182 6.43 -5.46 -2.13
C GLN A 182 5.00 -5.91 -2.36
N THR A 183 4.21 -5.91 -1.30
CA THR A 183 2.78 -6.22 -1.27
C THR A 183 2.12 -5.23 -0.32
N SER A 184 0.97 -4.69 -0.70
CA SER A 184 0.15 -3.83 0.16
C SER A 184 -1.28 -4.35 0.11
N SER A 185 -1.86 -4.53 1.29
CA SER A 185 -3.25 -4.95 1.45
C SER A 185 -4.21 -3.83 1.08
N LEU A 186 -3.90 -2.60 1.51
CA LEU A 186 -4.73 -1.42 1.28
C LEU A 186 -4.68 -0.93 -0.16
N SER A 187 -3.56 -1.11 -0.85
CA SER A 187 -3.43 -0.63 -2.22
C SER A 187 -4.41 -1.29 -3.20
N HIS A 188 -4.82 -2.53 -2.94
CA HIS A 188 -5.85 -3.22 -3.72
C HIS A 188 -7.27 -2.69 -3.49
N THR A 189 -7.51 -2.04 -2.35
CA THR A 189 -8.80 -1.43 -2.00
C THR A 189 -8.87 0.01 -2.50
N LEU A 190 -7.74 0.74 -2.45
CA LEU A 190 -7.67 2.16 -2.80
C LEU A 190 -7.40 2.44 -4.27
N PHE A 191 -6.65 1.55 -4.95
CA PHE A 191 -6.21 1.79 -6.32
C PHE A 191 -6.61 0.63 -7.23
N ALA A 192 -6.74 0.95 -8.53
CA ALA A 192 -6.93 -0.07 -9.55
C ALA A 192 -5.77 -1.07 -9.56
N LYS A 193 -6.09 -2.35 -9.85
CA LYS A 193 -5.07 -3.39 -10.02
C LYS A 193 -4.18 -3.01 -11.20
N SER A 194 -2.91 -2.76 -10.92
CA SER A 194 -1.89 -2.51 -11.96
C SER A 194 -0.96 -3.71 -12.08
N GLY A 195 -0.54 -4.00 -13.31
CA GLY A 195 0.47 -5.04 -13.58
C GLY A 195 1.91 -4.55 -13.38
N ASN A 196 2.14 -3.23 -13.41
CA ASN A 196 3.46 -2.62 -13.30
C ASN A 196 3.60 -1.83 -11.99
N LYS A 197 4.67 -2.11 -11.24
CA LYS A 197 4.99 -1.41 -10.00
C LYS A 197 5.18 0.10 -10.19
N VAL A 198 5.76 0.54 -11.31
CA VAL A 198 5.98 1.96 -11.59
C VAL A 198 4.65 2.66 -11.77
N GLN A 199 3.76 2.07 -12.58
CA GLN A 199 2.41 2.56 -12.81
C GLN A 199 1.64 2.72 -11.49
N HIS A 200 1.71 1.71 -10.62
CA HIS A 200 1.04 1.78 -9.31
C HIS A 200 1.49 2.99 -8.46
N ILE A 201 2.80 3.28 -8.47
CA ILE A 201 3.37 4.39 -7.70
C ILE A 201 3.02 5.74 -8.34
N THR A 202 3.10 5.85 -9.67
CA THR A 202 2.77 7.08 -10.39
C THR A 202 1.29 7.42 -10.27
N ASP A 203 0.42 6.42 -10.40
CA ASP A 203 -1.04 6.59 -10.32
C ASP A 203 -1.43 7.00 -8.90
N ALA A 204 -0.82 6.42 -7.87
CA ALA A 204 -1.04 6.80 -6.48
C ALA A 204 -0.59 8.26 -6.20
N ALA A 205 0.58 8.67 -6.69
CA ALA A 205 1.04 10.05 -6.55
C ALA A 205 0.14 11.04 -7.30
N LEU A 206 -0.35 10.66 -8.47
CA LEU A 206 -1.25 11.47 -9.27
C LEU A 206 -2.64 11.62 -8.64
N ALA A 207 -3.17 10.56 -8.01
CA ALA A 207 -4.43 10.62 -7.26
C ALA A 207 -4.36 11.63 -6.11
N ILE A 208 -3.21 11.72 -5.44
CA ILE A 208 -2.95 12.73 -4.39
C ILE A 208 -3.00 14.15 -4.99
N VAL A 209 -2.35 14.37 -6.14
CA VAL A 209 -2.37 15.66 -6.84
C VAL A 209 -3.78 16.05 -7.29
N LYS A 210 -4.58 15.08 -7.74
CA LYS A 210 -6.00 15.28 -8.10
C LYS A 210 -6.88 15.66 -6.91
N GLY A 211 -6.45 15.36 -5.69
CA GLY A 211 -7.20 15.66 -4.47
C GLY A 211 -8.43 14.77 -4.28
N GLU A 212 -8.44 13.57 -4.85
CA GLU A 212 -9.51 12.59 -4.65
C GLU A 212 -9.43 12.02 -3.23
N THR A 213 -10.47 12.23 -2.42
CA THR A 213 -10.52 11.76 -1.03
C THR A 213 -11.57 10.66 -0.85
N VAL A 214 -11.18 9.60 -0.14
CA VAL A 214 -12.08 8.51 0.25
C VAL A 214 -12.07 8.39 1.77
N PRO A 215 -13.24 8.43 2.44
CA PRO A 215 -13.30 8.15 3.87
C PRO A 215 -12.95 6.67 4.11
N LEU A 216 -12.11 6.42 5.12
CA LEU A 216 -11.69 5.08 5.52
C LEU A 216 -11.94 4.88 7.01
N ASP A 217 -12.47 3.71 7.34
CA ASP A 217 -12.63 3.29 8.73
C ASP A 217 -11.31 2.78 9.32
N VAL A 218 -11.12 3.05 10.61
CA VAL A 218 -9.98 2.60 11.41
C VAL A 218 -10.45 1.73 12.56
N LEU A 219 -9.65 0.71 12.88
CA LEU A 219 -9.83 -0.15 14.05
C LEU A 219 -8.95 0.39 15.17
N GLN A 220 -9.55 0.82 16.27
CA GLN A 220 -8.82 1.12 17.49
C GLN A 220 -8.61 -0.16 18.27
N ILE A 221 -7.36 -0.47 18.60
CA ILE A 221 -6.98 -1.63 19.42
C ILE A 221 -6.31 -1.09 20.67
N LYS A 222 -6.93 -1.33 21.82
CA LYS A 222 -6.42 -0.90 23.12
C LYS A 222 -5.87 -2.12 23.86
N GLY A 223 -4.64 -2.01 24.34
CA GLY A 223 -4.09 -2.95 25.33
C GLY A 223 -4.40 -2.45 26.74
N GLU A 224 -4.35 -3.33 27.74
CA GLU A 224 -4.67 -2.94 29.13
C GLU A 224 -3.72 -1.88 29.68
N LYS A 225 -2.42 -2.00 29.37
CA LYS A 225 -1.36 -1.14 29.90
C LYS A 225 -0.71 -0.26 28.83
N GLU A 226 -1.06 -0.46 27.57
CA GLU A 226 -0.44 0.20 26.43
C GLU A 226 -1.36 1.26 25.82
N GLN A 227 -0.73 2.25 25.20
CA GLN A 227 -1.43 3.29 24.47
C GLN A 227 -2.15 2.70 23.23
N PRO A 228 -3.33 3.21 22.84
CA PRO A 228 -4.16 2.61 21.79
C PRO A 228 -3.49 2.64 20.42
N VAL A 229 -3.44 1.52 19.72
CA VAL A 229 -2.88 1.41 18.37
C VAL A 229 -4.02 1.37 17.35
N PHE A 230 -3.87 2.07 16.23
CA PHE A 230 -4.89 2.12 15.19
C PHE A 230 -4.46 1.28 13.99
N ALA A 231 -5.36 0.47 13.45
CA ALA A 231 -5.14 -0.35 12.26
C ALA A 231 -6.15 -0.04 11.16
N MET A 232 -5.67 -0.01 9.91
CA MET A 232 -6.50 0.26 8.73
C MET A 232 -7.15 -1.01 8.14
N THR A 233 -6.46 -2.15 8.20
CA THR A 233 -6.93 -3.41 7.56
C THR A 233 -7.46 -4.40 8.57
N GLY A 234 -6.68 -4.68 9.62
CA GLY A 234 -7.07 -5.66 10.62
C GLY A 234 -5.93 -6.25 11.44
N LEU A 235 -6.33 -7.13 12.36
CA LEU A 235 -5.51 -7.93 13.24
C LEU A 235 -5.52 -9.39 12.78
N LEU A 236 -4.34 -10.01 12.74
CA LEU A 236 -4.16 -11.43 12.46
C LEU A 236 -3.38 -12.09 13.59
N TRP A 237 -3.90 -13.21 14.07
CA TRP A 237 -3.31 -14.01 15.13
C TRP A 237 -3.41 -15.51 14.80
N GLY A 238 -2.30 -16.24 14.95
CA GLY A 238 -2.26 -17.69 14.79
C GLY A 238 -1.13 -18.20 13.89
N SER A 239 -1.14 -19.51 13.64
CA SER A 239 0.00 -20.23 13.05
C SER A 239 0.39 -19.79 11.63
N PHE A 240 -0.57 -19.41 10.78
CA PHE A 240 -0.26 -18.90 9.43
C PHE A 240 0.53 -17.59 9.49
N ARG A 241 0.25 -16.75 10.49
CA ARG A 241 1.00 -15.53 10.72
C ARG A 241 2.42 -15.85 11.20
N ASP A 242 2.56 -16.75 12.17
CA ASP A 242 3.88 -17.13 12.68
C ASP A 242 4.77 -17.75 11.60
N ALA A 243 4.19 -18.59 10.74
CA ALA A 243 4.86 -19.10 9.56
C ALA A 243 5.26 -17.96 8.61
N GLY A 244 4.35 -16.99 8.36
CA GLY A 244 4.59 -15.80 7.54
C GLY A 244 5.77 -14.95 8.02
N VAL A 245 5.90 -14.73 9.33
CA VAL A 245 7.04 -14.02 9.94
C VAL A 245 8.35 -14.77 9.73
N ARG A 246 8.33 -16.11 9.80
CA ARG A 246 9.54 -16.94 9.59
C ARG A 246 9.96 -17.06 8.12
N VAL A 247 9.12 -16.70 7.16
CA VAL A 247 9.45 -16.78 5.71
C VAL A 247 10.74 -16.03 5.37
N SER A 248 11.02 -14.90 6.02
CA SER A 248 12.26 -14.14 5.78
C SER A 248 13.52 -14.88 6.24
N ASN A 249 13.43 -15.72 7.27
CA ASN A 249 14.56 -16.48 7.79
C ASN A 249 15.01 -17.56 6.79
N TYR A 250 14.08 -18.09 6.01
CA TYR A 250 14.32 -19.08 4.96
C TYR A 250 14.75 -18.44 3.62
N TRP A 251 15.46 -17.31 3.65
CA TRP A 251 15.86 -16.58 2.44
C TRP A 251 16.68 -17.43 1.45
N TYR A 252 17.42 -18.43 1.96
CA TYR A 252 18.26 -19.35 1.20
C TYR A 252 17.48 -20.35 0.34
N LEU A 253 16.20 -20.61 0.64
CA LEU A 253 15.35 -21.55 -0.11
C LEU A 253 14.67 -20.92 -1.34
N GLY A 254 14.97 -19.65 -1.64
CA GLY A 254 14.52 -18.96 -2.85
C GLY A 254 13.00 -19.05 -3.05
N PRO A 255 12.50 -19.69 -4.14
CA PRO A 255 11.07 -19.80 -4.42
C PRO A 255 10.31 -20.73 -3.46
N LEU A 256 11.02 -21.64 -2.78
CA LEU A 256 10.40 -22.60 -1.86
C LEU A 256 10.23 -22.06 -0.44
N LYS A 257 10.83 -20.91 -0.11
CA LYS A 257 10.85 -20.34 1.25
C LYS A 257 9.46 -20.23 1.90
N THR A 258 8.44 -19.86 1.13
CA THR A 258 7.07 -19.71 1.65
C THR A 258 6.49 -21.07 2.01
N LYS A 259 6.61 -22.05 1.12
CA LYS A 259 6.15 -23.42 1.36
C LYS A 259 6.92 -24.08 2.50
N ALA A 260 8.23 -23.88 2.53
CA ALA A 260 9.12 -24.40 3.56
C ALA A 260 8.79 -23.83 4.94
N ALA A 261 8.50 -22.53 5.05
CA ALA A 261 8.11 -21.93 6.32
C ALA A 261 6.84 -22.56 6.90
N HIS A 262 5.83 -22.78 6.06
CA HIS A 262 4.62 -23.49 6.49
C HIS A 262 4.92 -24.95 6.84
N PHE A 263 5.69 -25.66 6.01
CA PHE A 263 6.06 -27.05 6.23
C PHE A 263 6.82 -27.25 7.55
N PHE A 264 7.86 -26.45 7.81
CA PHE A 264 8.62 -26.51 9.05
C PHE A 264 7.79 -26.10 10.27
N SER A 265 6.82 -25.18 10.12
CA SER A 265 5.87 -24.86 11.20
C SER A 265 4.99 -26.06 11.53
N THR A 266 4.48 -26.76 10.51
CA THR A 266 3.67 -27.98 10.67
C THR A 266 4.47 -29.12 11.30
N LEU A 267 5.75 -29.27 10.96
CA LEU A 267 6.61 -30.31 11.54
C LEU A 267 6.91 -30.10 13.02
N LYS A 268 6.94 -28.84 13.48
CA LYS A 268 7.22 -28.55 14.89
C LYS A 268 6.12 -29.09 15.78
N GLU A 269 4.87 -28.70 15.51
CA GLU A 269 3.68 -29.10 16.27
C GLU A 269 2.47 -29.12 15.33
N TRP A 270 1.69 -30.19 15.36
CA TRP A 270 0.42 -30.30 14.62
C TRP A 270 -0.63 -31.04 15.45
N PRO A 271 -1.85 -30.49 15.62
CA PRO A 271 -2.33 -29.17 15.17
C PRO A 271 -1.95 -28.02 16.14
N GLN A 272 -1.48 -26.90 15.60
CA GLN A 272 -1.27 -25.65 16.37
C GLN A 272 -2.61 -24.93 16.59
N THR A 273 -3.38 -25.40 17.58
CA THR A 273 -4.63 -24.76 17.99
C THR A 273 -4.39 -23.80 19.13
N HIS A 274 -4.87 -22.56 18.95
CA HIS A 274 -4.87 -21.54 19.98
C HIS A 274 -6.29 -21.37 20.54
N HIS A 275 -6.39 -21.24 21.86
CA HIS A 275 -7.64 -20.98 22.57
C HIS A 275 -7.73 -19.48 22.85
N ALA A 276 -8.89 -18.88 22.54
CA ALA A 276 -9.21 -17.51 22.89
C ALA A 276 -10.71 -17.37 23.18
N SER A 277 -11.04 -16.45 24.07
CA SER A 277 -12.41 -16.01 24.30
C SER A 277 -12.61 -14.67 23.61
N ILE A 278 -13.74 -14.50 22.93
CA ILE A 278 -14.11 -13.23 22.30
C ILE A 278 -15.47 -12.84 22.83
N SER A 279 -15.58 -11.63 23.36
CA SER A 279 -16.86 -10.98 23.58
C SER A 279 -17.08 -9.93 22.47
N TYR A 280 -18.27 -9.89 21.88
CA TYR A 280 -18.57 -8.94 20.82
C TYR A 280 -19.99 -8.39 20.94
N THR A 281 -20.17 -7.18 20.42
CA THR A 281 -21.46 -6.53 20.30
C THR A 281 -22.01 -6.68 18.89
N GLY A 282 -23.34 -6.65 18.77
CA GLY A 282 -24.01 -6.76 17.48
C GLY A 282 -23.59 -5.67 16.49
N PRO A 283 -23.91 -5.84 15.19
CA PRO A 283 -23.73 -4.80 14.19
C PRO A 283 -24.58 -3.57 14.55
N THR A 284 -23.93 -2.49 15.01
CA THR A 284 -24.62 -1.21 15.24
C THR A 284 -24.55 -0.39 13.96
N GLU A 285 -25.70 -0.14 13.33
CA GLU A 285 -25.77 0.73 12.17
C GLU A 285 -25.29 2.14 12.57
N ARG A 286 -24.25 2.62 11.88
CA ARG A 286 -23.73 3.97 12.10
C ARG A 286 -24.81 4.95 11.64
N SER A 287 -25.15 5.92 12.48
CA SER A 287 -25.96 7.05 12.02
C SER A 287 -25.26 7.65 10.79
N PRO A 288 -26.02 7.95 9.71
CA PRO A 288 -25.41 8.57 8.54
C PRO A 288 -24.69 9.84 8.99
N SER A 289 -23.41 9.96 8.61
CA SER A 289 -22.69 11.21 8.80
C SER A 289 -23.47 12.28 8.03
N GLU A 290 -24.16 13.16 8.76
CA GLU A 290 -24.70 14.35 8.13
C GLU A 290 -23.53 15.07 7.45
N PRO A 291 -23.68 15.53 6.20
CA PRO A 291 -22.70 16.44 5.64
C PRO A 291 -22.59 17.62 6.62
N GLU A 292 -21.40 17.85 7.18
CA GLU A 292 -21.12 19.02 8.02
C GLU A 292 -21.36 20.27 7.15
N GLU A 293 -22.58 20.78 7.11
CA GLU A 293 -22.84 22.16 6.73
C GLU A 293 -22.07 23.01 7.73
N THR A 294 -21.07 23.73 7.23
CA THR A 294 -20.36 24.74 8.01
C THR A 294 -21.38 25.80 8.37
N SER A 295 -22.01 25.66 9.54
CA SER A 295 -23.00 26.64 9.98
C SER A 295 -22.33 28.03 10.00
N PRO A 296 -22.88 29.04 9.31
CA PRO A 296 -22.27 30.36 9.29
C PRO A 296 -22.15 30.86 10.73
N ARG A 297 -20.97 31.40 11.07
CA ARG A 297 -20.68 31.92 12.42
C ARG A 297 -21.86 32.78 12.89
N PRO A 298 -22.53 32.43 14.01
CA PRO A 298 -23.70 33.16 14.45
C PRO A 298 -23.32 34.61 14.79
N SER A 299 -24.22 35.55 14.48
CA SER A 299 -24.05 36.99 14.70
C SER A 299 -23.70 37.32 16.16
N LEU A 300 -23.00 38.44 16.33
CA LEU A 300 -22.40 38.84 17.62
C LEU A 300 -23.44 38.95 18.76
N TYR A 301 -24.64 39.45 18.45
CA TYR A 301 -25.77 39.50 19.38
C TYR A 301 -26.25 38.12 19.83
N ARG A 302 -26.28 37.12 18.93
CA ARG A 302 -26.69 35.74 19.25
C ARG A 302 -25.69 35.05 20.19
N ARG A 303 -24.41 35.44 20.14
CA ARG A 303 -23.36 34.98 21.09
C ARG A 303 -23.51 35.61 22.46
N ILE A 304 -23.85 36.90 22.51
CA ILE A 304 -24.12 37.62 23.77
C ILE A 304 -25.36 37.04 24.43
N LEU A 305 -26.44 36.82 23.68
CA LEU A 305 -27.65 36.16 24.16
C LEU A 305 -27.40 34.74 24.67
N ARG A 306 -26.60 33.94 23.98
CA ARG A 306 -26.22 32.60 24.48
C ARG A 306 -25.40 32.68 25.76
N ARG A 307 -24.46 33.62 25.86
CA ARG A 307 -23.67 33.83 27.09
C ARG A 307 -24.55 34.24 28.27
N LEU A 308 -25.49 35.15 28.05
CA LEU A 308 -26.46 35.56 29.05
C LEU A 308 -27.37 34.38 29.42
N ALA A 309 -27.90 33.66 28.43
CA ALA A 309 -28.71 32.47 28.67
C ALA A 309 -27.96 31.39 29.47
N SER A 310 -26.66 31.17 29.21
CA SER A 310 -25.83 30.25 29.98
C SER A 310 -25.45 30.77 31.38
N PHE A 311 -25.46 32.08 31.60
CA PHE A 311 -25.22 32.67 32.93
C PHE A 311 -26.44 32.52 33.85
N TRP A 312 -27.65 32.46 33.27
CA TRP A 312 -28.91 32.27 33.99
C TRP A 312 -29.42 30.82 33.98
N ALA A 313 -28.83 29.95 33.17
CA ALA A 313 -29.10 28.52 33.21
C ALA A 313 -28.44 27.92 34.45
N GLN A 314 -29.24 27.55 35.46
CA GLN A 314 -28.78 26.59 36.46
C GLN A 314 -28.35 25.30 35.76
N PRO A 315 -27.31 24.60 36.23
CA PRO A 315 -26.98 23.28 35.75
C PRO A 315 -28.17 22.37 36.06
N GLN A 316 -29.04 22.14 35.07
CA GLN A 316 -29.82 20.91 35.07
C GLN A 316 -28.84 19.82 34.72
N ASP A 317 -28.67 18.86 35.63
CA ASP A 317 -28.05 17.59 35.31
C ASP A 317 -28.67 17.11 34.00
N ALA A 318 -27.83 17.00 32.97
CA ALA A 318 -28.27 16.38 31.72
C ALA A 318 -28.90 15.04 32.10
N PRO A 319 -30.12 14.71 31.62
CA PRO A 319 -30.65 13.39 31.86
C PRO A 319 -29.61 12.41 31.35
N SER A 320 -29.02 11.66 32.28
CA SER A 320 -28.17 10.52 31.98
C SER A 320 -28.96 9.70 30.98
N GLN A 321 -28.53 9.67 29.72
CA GLN A 321 -29.04 8.68 28.78
C GLN A 321 -28.80 7.35 29.49
N GLU A 322 -29.88 6.68 29.90
CA GLU A 322 -29.83 5.27 30.24
C GLU A 322 -29.36 4.58 28.96
N VAL A 323 -28.05 4.39 28.85
CA VAL A 323 -27.43 3.54 27.86
C VAL A 323 -28.00 2.16 28.16
N SER A 324 -28.93 1.70 27.32
CA SER A 324 -29.42 0.33 27.36
C SER A 324 -28.21 -0.59 27.48
N PRO A 325 -28.16 -1.55 28.42
CA PRO A 325 -26.98 -2.37 28.62
C PRO A 325 -26.63 -3.05 27.30
N GLU A 326 -25.49 -2.68 26.73
CA GLU A 326 -24.99 -3.30 25.50
C GLU A 326 -24.90 -4.80 25.77
N VAL A 327 -25.64 -5.61 25.00
CA VAL A 327 -25.67 -7.06 25.20
C VAL A 327 -24.42 -7.65 24.56
N TRP A 328 -23.36 -7.81 25.36
CA TRP A 328 -22.15 -8.50 24.96
C TRP A 328 -22.40 -10.01 24.85
N LYS A 329 -22.09 -10.59 23.68
CA LYS A 329 -22.16 -12.03 23.45
C LYS A 329 -20.75 -12.61 23.57
N GLU A 330 -20.57 -13.59 24.45
CA GLU A 330 -19.30 -14.28 24.63
C GLU A 330 -19.23 -15.58 23.81
N VAL A 331 -18.10 -15.81 23.14
CA VAL A 331 -17.83 -17.01 22.37
C VAL A 331 -16.42 -17.49 22.67
N GLN A 332 -16.33 -18.74 23.14
CA GLN A 332 -15.04 -19.42 23.28
C GLN A 332 -14.66 -20.10 21.96
N LEU A 333 -13.44 -19.85 21.50
CA LEU A 333 -12.95 -20.31 20.21
C LEU A 333 -11.65 -21.09 20.35
N SER A 334 -11.59 -22.27 19.74
CA SER A 334 -10.36 -23.02 19.48
C SER A 334 -10.06 -22.98 17.98
N THR A 335 -8.98 -22.31 17.58
CA THR A 335 -8.75 -21.95 16.17
C THR A 335 -7.26 -21.99 15.84
N ILE A 336 -6.94 -22.26 14.58
CA ILE A 336 -5.56 -22.22 14.06
C ILE A 336 -5.16 -20.78 13.71
N GLU A 337 -6.15 -20.00 13.24
CA GLU A 337 -5.98 -18.61 12.83
C GLU A 337 -7.27 -17.84 13.14
N LEU A 338 -7.09 -16.70 13.80
CA LEU A 338 -8.09 -15.68 14.05
C LEU A 338 -7.72 -14.43 13.23
N SER A 339 -8.73 -13.90 12.55
CA SER A 339 -8.63 -12.66 11.78
C SER A 339 -9.75 -11.72 12.16
N ILE A 340 -9.41 -10.49 12.53
CA ILE A 340 -10.35 -9.40 12.79
C ILE A 340 -10.06 -8.34 11.76
N THR A 341 -10.92 -8.22 10.75
CA THR A 341 -10.68 -7.33 9.60
C THR A 341 -11.83 -6.37 9.42
N THR A 342 -11.50 -5.13 9.07
CA THR A 342 -12.49 -4.15 8.63
C THR A 342 -12.61 -4.19 7.11
N ARG A 343 -13.82 -3.95 6.61
CA ARG A 343 -14.05 -3.58 5.20
C ARG A 343 -14.61 -2.18 5.23
N ASN A 344 -14.10 -1.32 4.37
CA ASN A 344 -14.48 0.08 4.33
C ASN A 344 -16.02 0.21 4.27
N ARG A 345 -16.63 0.90 5.24
CA ARG A 345 -18.08 1.09 5.46
C ARG A 345 -18.89 -0.11 5.95
N ASP A 346 -18.25 -1.20 6.38
CA ASP A 346 -18.90 -2.40 6.90
C ASP A 346 -18.45 -2.73 8.34
N PHE A 347 -19.19 -3.64 8.98
CA PHE A 347 -18.86 -4.20 10.29
C PHE A 347 -17.51 -4.94 10.33
N ILE A 348 -16.94 -5.01 11.53
CA ILE A 348 -15.76 -5.82 11.80
C ILE A 348 -16.11 -7.29 11.53
N THR A 349 -15.32 -7.93 10.67
CA THR A 349 -15.47 -9.35 10.38
C THR A 349 -14.50 -10.14 11.24
N ILE A 350 -15.04 -10.96 12.15
CA ILE A 350 -14.28 -11.93 12.94
C ILE A 350 -14.34 -13.27 12.22
N GLY A 351 -13.18 -13.72 11.72
CA GLY A 351 -13.03 -15.00 11.03
C GLY A 351 -12.12 -15.95 11.80
N SER A 352 -12.56 -17.20 11.94
CA SER A 352 -11.80 -18.27 12.59
C SER A 352 -11.64 -19.46 11.64
N LYS A 353 -10.41 -19.97 11.50
CA LYS A 353 -10.16 -21.23 10.75
C LYS A 353 -9.89 -22.38 11.72
N LYS A 354 -10.67 -23.47 11.55
CA LYS A 354 -10.47 -24.76 12.23
C LYS A 354 -9.79 -25.77 11.31
N GLY A 355 -8.99 -26.67 11.90
CA GLY A 355 -8.03 -27.54 11.21
C GLY A 355 -8.54 -28.81 10.54
N GLU A 356 -9.85 -29.05 10.44
CA GLU A 356 -10.33 -30.27 9.77
C GLU A 356 -10.35 -30.10 8.26
N ARG A 357 -9.37 -30.74 7.60
CA ARG A 357 -9.10 -30.83 6.14
C ARG A 357 -9.40 -29.53 5.37
N PRO A 358 -8.39 -28.83 4.83
CA PRO A 358 -8.61 -27.63 4.05
C PRO A 358 -9.37 -27.98 2.76
N LYS A 359 -10.70 -27.95 2.78
CA LYS A 359 -11.46 -27.76 1.57
C LYS A 359 -11.11 -26.35 1.10
N PRO A 360 -10.55 -26.16 -0.10
CA PRO A 360 -10.13 -24.85 -0.60
C PRO A 360 -11.28 -23.82 -0.70
N HIS A 361 -12.52 -24.24 -0.43
CA HIS A 361 -13.74 -23.44 -0.47
C HIS A 361 -14.62 -23.52 0.80
N ALA A 362 -14.15 -24.13 1.91
CA ALA A 362 -14.93 -24.08 3.15
C ALA A 362 -14.90 -22.66 3.73
N ARG A 363 -16.03 -21.96 3.65
CA ARG A 363 -16.21 -20.65 4.30
C ARG A 363 -16.12 -20.86 5.81
N ALA A 364 -15.00 -20.42 6.39
CA ALA A 364 -14.87 -20.22 7.83
C ALA A 364 -16.05 -19.39 8.36
N PRO A 365 -16.56 -19.68 9.57
CA PRO A 365 -17.58 -18.84 10.19
C PRO A 365 -17.05 -17.40 10.28
N ARG A 366 -17.85 -16.46 9.78
CA ARG A 366 -17.59 -15.02 9.83
C ARG A 366 -18.71 -14.37 10.61
N LEU A 367 -18.36 -13.71 11.70
CA LEU A 367 -19.28 -12.92 12.50
C LEU A 367 -19.06 -11.44 12.18
N GLN A 368 -20.15 -10.69 12.11
CA GLN A 368 -20.12 -9.23 11.99
C GLN A 368 -20.36 -8.61 13.36
N ALA A 369 -19.51 -7.67 13.74
CA ALA A 369 -19.56 -6.98 15.02
C ALA A 369 -19.20 -5.50 14.86
N SER A 370 -19.67 -4.65 15.76
CA SER A 370 -19.25 -3.24 15.84
C SER A 370 -18.06 -3.05 16.78
N GLN A 371 -18.09 -3.72 17.94
CA GLN A 371 -16.99 -3.78 18.89
C GLN A 371 -16.72 -5.24 19.29
N CYS A 372 -15.48 -5.53 19.67
CA CYS A 372 -15.12 -6.83 20.22
C CYS A 372 -13.94 -6.72 21.19
N ALA A 373 -14.02 -7.47 22.28
CA ALA A 373 -12.91 -7.71 23.19
C ALA A 373 -12.38 -9.13 23.00
N LEU A 374 -11.07 -9.21 22.81
CA LEU A 374 -10.34 -10.46 22.82
C LEU A 374 -9.88 -10.73 24.26
N LEU A 375 -9.92 -11.99 24.70
CA LEU A 375 -9.35 -12.44 25.96
C LEU A 375 -8.50 -13.66 25.67
N LEU A 376 -7.21 -13.58 26.03
CA LEU A 376 -6.21 -14.60 25.76
C LEU A 376 -5.80 -15.27 27.07
N PRO A 377 -5.62 -16.59 27.09
CA PRO A 377 -5.18 -17.29 28.30
C PRO A 377 -3.75 -16.86 28.69
N GLU A 378 -3.53 -16.65 29.99
CA GLU A 378 -2.22 -16.26 30.54
C GLU A 378 -1.13 -17.27 30.12
N GLY A 379 0.00 -16.77 29.62
CA GLY A 379 1.10 -17.60 29.14
C GLY A 379 1.04 -18.01 27.65
N THR A 380 0.12 -17.45 26.86
CA THR A 380 0.17 -17.62 25.39
C THR A 380 1.41 -16.92 24.82
N GLU A 381 2.45 -17.70 24.50
CA GLU A 381 3.54 -17.23 23.64
C GLU A 381 3.01 -17.04 22.21
N GLY A 382 2.58 -15.83 21.87
CA GLY A 382 2.14 -15.49 20.52
C GLY A 382 2.25 -13.99 20.27
N SER A 383 2.93 -13.61 19.19
CA SER A 383 2.99 -12.20 18.77
C SER A 383 1.82 -11.86 17.84
N PHE A 384 1.13 -10.76 18.11
CA PHE A 384 0.10 -10.25 17.23
C PHE A 384 0.71 -9.61 15.99
N SER A 385 -0.08 -9.61 14.91
CA SER A 385 0.21 -8.70 13.81
C SER A 385 -0.96 -7.85 13.41
N MET A 386 -0.68 -6.56 13.44
CA MET A 386 -1.53 -5.55 12.85
C MET A 386 -1.02 -5.31 11.43
N THR A 387 -1.84 -5.66 10.45
CA THR A 387 -1.66 -5.53 8.99
C THR A 387 -0.37 -6.14 8.38
N VAL A 388 0.84 -5.82 8.84
CA VAL A 388 2.11 -6.54 8.54
C VAL A 388 3.11 -6.49 9.72
N ARG A 389 2.84 -5.71 10.78
CA ARG A 389 3.77 -5.45 11.89
C ARG A 389 3.79 -6.60 12.91
N ARG A 390 4.89 -6.79 13.64
CA ARG A 390 4.94 -7.65 14.83
C ARG A 390 4.87 -6.76 16.07
N GLU A 391 3.85 -6.92 16.89
CA GLU A 391 3.85 -6.34 18.24
C GLU A 391 4.13 -7.47 19.24
N GLN A 392 5.12 -7.27 20.10
CA GLN A 392 5.42 -8.15 21.22
C GLN A 392 4.77 -7.54 22.46
N GLY A 393 3.84 -8.26 23.11
CA GLY A 393 3.36 -7.90 24.45
C GLY A 393 1.88 -7.54 24.61
N LEU A 394 1.04 -7.61 23.57
CA LEU A 394 -0.38 -7.25 23.71
C LEU A 394 -1.18 -8.33 24.48
N GLN A 395 -1.25 -8.20 25.81
CA GLN A 395 -2.40 -8.67 26.57
C GLN A 395 -3.52 -7.66 26.32
N SER A 396 -4.38 -7.93 25.32
CA SER A 396 -5.39 -6.99 24.87
C SER A 396 -6.78 -7.44 25.26
N THR A 397 -7.47 -6.66 26.10
CA THR A 397 -8.91 -6.45 26.03
C THR A 397 -9.16 -5.29 25.06
N ALA A 398 -9.55 -5.59 23.82
CA ALA A 398 -9.99 -4.57 22.87
C ALA A 398 -11.37 -4.03 23.29
N GLN A 399 -11.54 -2.71 23.33
CA GLN A 399 -12.84 -2.06 23.58
C GLN A 399 -13.26 -1.33 22.31
#